data_AF-A0A1W9LI52-F1
#
_entry.id   AF-A0A1W9LI52-F1
#
_cell.length_a   1.000
_cell.length_b   1.000
_cell.length_c   1.000
_cell.angle_alpha   90.00
_cell.angle_beta   90.00
_cell.angle_gamma   90.00
#
_symmetry.space_group_name_H-M   'P 1'
#
loop_
_entity.id
_entity.type
_entity.pdbx_description
1 polymer ?
#
loop_
_entity_poly.entity_id
_entity_poly.type
_entity_poly.pdbx_seq_one_letter_code
_entity_poly.pdbx_strand_id
1 'polypeptide(L)'
;MNFTECKRCGTCCKKGGPSFHIEDRALIEDGFISAKYLYTIREGEPVRDNISERIVFAPSDIIKIKGQKNGWTCFFYDETEKRCAVYEYRPLECKLLKCLDTGDIERIFGKNLLTRKDIISTVEGLWALVIEHDQRCSYKKIRKLIEVSEKAKKGDLSGNVTELIE
;
A
#
# COMPACT_ATOMS: atom_id res chain seq x y z
N MET A 1 -17.04 6.62 -25.03
CA MET A 1 -17.84 5.61 -24.30
C MET A 1 -17.61 5.82 -22.82
N ASN A 2 -18.63 6.25 -22.06
CA ASN A 2 -18.53 6.33 -20.60
C ASN A 2 -18.97 4.98 -20.04
N PHE A 3 -18.10 4.35 -19.27
CA PHE A 3 -18.45 3.13 -18.54
C PHE A 3 -18.88 3.53 -17.14
N THR A 4 -19.96 2.94 -16.65
CA THR A 4 -20.47 3.20 -15.31
C THR A 4 -19.88 2.24 -14.28
N GLU A 5 -19.23 1.16 -14.72
CA GLU A 5 -18.65 0.11 -13.88
C GLU A 5 -17.39 -0.53 -14.48
N CYS A 6 -16.75 -1.40 -13.71
CA CYS A 6 -15.60 -2.18 -14.15
C CYS A 6 -16.00 -3.23 -15.21
N LYS A 7 -15.40 -3.12 -16.40
CA LYS A 7 -15.59 -4.09 -17.50
C LYS A 7 -14.61 -5.25 -17.47
N ARG A 8 -13.88 -5.42 -16.36
CA ARG A 8 -12.87 -6.47 -16.18
C ARG A 8 -11.82 -6.50 -17.31
N CYS A 9 -11.45 -5.33 -17.82
CA CYS A 9 -10.43 -5.22 -18.88
C CYS A 9 -9.02 -5.62 -18.41
N GLY A 10 -8.79 -5.66 -17.09
CA GLY A 10 -7.53 -6.05 -16.48
C GLY A 10 -6.46 -4.96 -16.40
N THR A 11 -6.65 -3.81 -17.07
CA THR A 11 -5.63 -2.74 -17.12
C THR A 11 -5.21 -2.25 -15.74
N CYS A 12 -6.17 -1.94 -14.86
CA CYS A 12 -5.86 -1.49 -13.51
C CYS A 12 -5.32 -2.63 -12.63
N CYS A 13 -5.90 -3.82 -12.75
CA CYS A 13 -5.47 -4.99 -11.98
C CYS A 13 -4.02 -5.39 -12.27
N LYS A 14 -3.55 -5.25 -13.52
CA LYS A 14 -2.15 -5.51 -13.90
C LYS A 14 -1.18 -4.44 -13.39
N LYS A 15 -1.65 -3.20 -13.17
CA LYS A 15 -0.84 -2.11 -12.61
C LYS A 15 -0.64 -2.24 -11.10
N GLY A 16 -1.55 -2.88 -10.39
CA GLY A 16 -1.51 -2.94 -8.93
C GLY A 16 -2.83 -3.31 -8.29
N GLY A 17 -2.73 -3.77 -7.05
CA GLY A 17 -3.87 -3.79 -6.14
C GLY A 17 -4.27 -2.38 -5.67
N PRO A 18 -5.55 -2.16 -5.33
CA PRO A 18 -6.01 -0.91 -4.74
C PRO A 18 -5.36 -0.66 -3.37
N SER A 19 -5.34 0.61 -2.98
CA SER A 19 -5.18 1.00 -1.57
C SER A 19 -6.51 0.93 -0.84
N PHE A 20 -6.45 0.67 0.46
CA PHE A 20 -7.62 0.64 1.33
C PHE A 20 -7.88 2.03 1.90
N HIS A 21 -9.16 2.40 1.87
CA HIS A 21 -9.67 3.62 2.50
C HIS A 21 -10.42 3.25 3.79
N ILE A 22 -10.73 4.22 4.65
CA ILE A 22 -11.47 3.97 5.89
C ILE A 22 -12.78 3.21 5.62
N GLU A 23 -13.44 3.51 4.50
CA GLU A 23 -14.65 2.85 4.00
C GLU A 23 -14.46 1.36 3.73
N ASP A 24 -13.22 0.90 3.51
CA ASP A 24 -12.88 -0.50 3.23
C ASP A 24 -12.56 -1.30 4.51
N ARG A 25 -12.59 -0.68 5.70
CA ARG A 25 -12.23 -1.31 6.98
C ARG A 25 -12.95 -2.64 7.21
N ALA A 26 -14.27 -2.65 6.99
CA ALA A 26 -15.10 -3.84 7.18
C ALA A 26 -14.71 -5.01 6.25
N LEU A 27 -14.15 -4.74 5.06
CA LEU A 27 -13.66 -5.79 4.17
C LEU A 27 -12.56 -6.64 4.83
N ILE A 28 -11.77 -6.04 5.72
CA ILE A 28 -10.69 -6.72 6.42
C ILE A 28 -11.20 -7.32 7.73
N GLU A 29 -11.92 -6.54 8.54
CA GLU A 29 -12.40 -6.98 9.87
C GLU A 29 -13.39 -8.15 9.77
N ASP A 30 -14.27 -8.16 8.76
CA ASP A 30 -15.23 -9.23 8.54
C ASP A 30 -14.61 -10.43 7.78
N GLY A 31 -13.34 -10.33 7.39
CA GLY A 31 -12.58 -11.43 6.75
C GLY A 31 -12.82 -11.63 5.25
N PHE A 32 -13.59 -10.75 4.59
CA PHE A 32 -13.79 -10.81 3.12
C PHE A 32 -12.47 -10.69 2.36
N ILE A 33 -11.53 -9.90 2.87
CA ILE A 33 -10.15 -9.80 2.40
C ILE A 33 -9.20 -10.07 3.56
N SER A 34 -8.69 -11.30 3.61
CA SER A 34 -7.74 -11.72 4.65
C SER A 34 -6.44 -10.91 4.61
N ALA A 35 -5.95 -10.52 5.79
CA ALA A 35 -4.70 -9.78 5.98
C ALA A 35 -3.47 -10.45 5.33
N LYS A 36 -3.48 -11.78 5.13
CA LYS A 36 -2.38 -12.49 4.44
C LYS A 36 -2.15 -12.00 3.01
N TYR A 37 -3.18 -11.43 2.36
CA TYR A 37 -3.13 -10.85 1.02
C TYR A 37 -2.79 -9.36 1.02
N LEU A 38 -2.54 -8.76 2.18
CA LEU A 38 -2.27 -7.34 2.33
C LEU A 38 -0.82 -7.10 2.69
N TYR A 39 -0.34 -5.91 2.33
CA TYR A 39 0.91 -5.36 2.81
C TYR A 39 0.72 -3.89 3.19
N THR A 40 1.66 -3.37 3.97
CA THR A 40 1.67 -1.97 4.39
C THR A 40 2.89 -1.29 3.81
N ILE A 41 2.66 -0.18 3.13
CA ILE A 41 3.68 0.85 2.90
C ILE A 41 3.68 1.72 4.15
N ARG A 42 4.82 1.87 4.80
CA ARG A 42 4.93 2.58 6.09
C ARG A 42 5.08 4.07 5.89
N GLU A 43 4.74 4.85 6.91
CA GLU A 43 5.06 6.29 6.91
C GLU A 43 6.54 6.53 6.60
N GLY A 44 6.79 7.46 5.68
CA GLY A 44 8.12 7.83 5.23
C GLY A 44 8.77 6.85 4.26
N GLU A 45 8.12 5.73 3.90
CA GLU A 45 8.62 4.80 2.90
C GLU A 45 8.61 5.45 1.50
N PRO A 46 9.67 5.30 0.68
CA PRO A 46 9.69 5.81 -0.68
C PRO A 46 8.74 5.01 -1.57
N VAL A 47 7.83 5.71 -2.25
CA VAL A 47 6.84 5.13 -3.16
C VAL A 47 6.85 5.85 -4.49
N ARG A 48 6.55 5.12 -5.56
CA ARG A 48 6.31 5.73 -6.86
C ARG A 48 4.88 6.24 -6.92
N ASP A 49 4.73 7.55 -7.03
CA ASP A 49 3.44 8.19 -7.21
C ASP A 49 2.98 8.03 -8.67
N ASN A 50 1.82 7.43 -8.88
CA ASN A 50 1.32 7.11 -10.23
C ASN A 50 0.78 8.34 -10.97
N ILE A 51 0.57 9.47 -10.29
CA ILE A 51 0.05 10.71 -10.89
C ILE A 51 1.21 11.60 -11.36
N SER A 52 2.15 11.89 -10.46
CA SER A 52 3.31 12.74 -10.73
C SER A 52 4.50 11.99 -11.35
N GLU A 53 4.44 10.66 -11.39
CA GLU A 53 5.50 9.75 -11.85
C GLU A 53 6.85 9.90 -11.13
N ARG A 54 6.84 10.44 -9.92
CA ARG A 54 8.02 10.67 -9.10
C ARG A 54 8.07 9.73 -7.91
N ILE A 55 9.27 9.55 -7.34
CA ILE A 55 9.41 8.98 -6.01
C ILE A 55 9.00 10.05 -5.00
N VAL A 56 7.97 9.75 -4.22
CA VAL A 56 7.52 10.54 -3.08
C VAL A 56 7.66 9.68 -1.82
N PHE A 57 7.48 10.29 -0.66
CA PHE A 57 7.51 9.56 0.62
C PHE A 57 6.07 9.45 1.13
N ALA A 58 5.69 8.26 1.56
CA ALA A 58 4.34 8.01 2.07
C ALA A 58 4.08 8.92 3.29
N PRO A 59 3.00 9.74 3.28
CA PRO A 59 2.73 10.68 4.36
C PRO A 59 2.20 9.99 5.63
N SER A 60 1.74 8.75 5.51
CA SER A 60 1.23 7.88 6.58
C SER A 60 1.28 6.42 6.10
N ASP A 61 0.86 5.47 6.93
CA ASP A 61 0.68 4.08 6.52
C ASP A 61 -0.35 3.97 5.38
N ILE A 62 -0.05 3.13 4.38
CA ILE A 62 -0.96 2.80 3.27
C ILE A 62 -1.09 1.28 3.19
N ILE A 63 -2.29 0.77 3.41
CA ILE A 63 -2.58 -0.66 3.25
C ILE A 63 -3.00 -0.95 1.81
N LYS A 64 -2.39 -1.96 1.18
CA LYS A 64 -2.67 -2.35 -0.21
C LYS A 64 -2.77 -3.86 -0.38
N ILE A 65 -3.47 -4.29 -1.44
CA ILE A 65 -3.48 -5.70 -1.86
C ILE A 65 -2.12 -6.05 -2.49
N LYS A 66 -1.53 -7.17 -2.07
CA LYS A 66 -0.27 -7.72 -2.60
C LYS A 66 -0.36 -7.99 -4.11
N GLY A 67 0.79 -7.93 -4.76
CA GLY A 67 0.97 -8.44 -6.10
C GLY A 67 1.08 -9.97 -6.14
N GLN A 68 0.91 -10.56 -7.32
CA GLN A 68 1.12 -11.98 -7.58
C GLN A 68 2.62 -12.28 -7.74
N LYS A 69 3.13 -13.24 -6.96
CA LYS A 69 4.53 -13.72 -7.03
C LYS A 69 5.51 -12.52 -6.99
N ASN A 70 6.16 -12.23 -8.13
CA ASN A 70 7.18 -11.19 -8.30
C ASN A 70 6.69 -10.00 -9.12
N GLY A 71 5.38 -9.91 -9.39
CA GLY A 71 4.76 -8.87 -10.20
C GLY A 71 3.85 -7.96 -9.40
N TRP A 72 3.45 -6.87 -10.05
CA TRP A 72 2.49 -5.90 -9.49
C TRP A 72 1.03 -6.28 -9.74
N THR A 73 0.76 -7.29 -10.58
CA THR A 73 -0.61 -7.75 -10.84
C THR A 73 -1.30 -8.09 -9.52
N CYS A 74 -2.46 -7.47 -9.27
CA CYS A 74 -3.27 -7.67 -8.07
C CYS A 74 -3.50 -9.16 -7.77
N PHE A 75 -3.28 -9.58 -6.52
CA PHE A 75 -3.39 -10.98 -6.10
C PHE A 75 -4.68 -11.66 -6.56
N PHE A 76 -5.82 -10.96 -6.49
CA PHE A 76 -7.14 -11.52 -6.80
C PHE A 76 -7.53 -11.47 -8.29
N TYR A 77 -6.66 -10.96 -9.17
CA TYR A 77 -6.96 -10.91 -10.61
C TYR A 77 -6.48 -12.18 -11.32
N ASP A 78 -7.42 -12.89 -11.92
CA ASP A 78 -7.14 -14.02 -12.79
C ASP A 78 -6.97 -13.50 -14.22
N GLU A 79 -5.74 -13.55 -14.74
CA GLU A 79 -5.41 -13.01 -16.05
C GLU A 79 -6.00 -13.84 -17.20
N THR A 80 -6.15 -15.15 -17.01
CA THR A 80 -6.66 -16.09 -18.01
C THR A 80 -8.15 -15.85 -18.22
N GLU A 81 -8.90 -15.85 -17.11
CA GLU A 81 -10.35 -15.70 -17.12
C GLU A 81 -10.81 -14.22 -17.08
N LYS A 82 -9.86 -13.28 -16.99
CA LYS A 82 -10.11 -11.83 -16.82
C LYS A 82 -11.16 -11.55 -15.75
N ARG A 83 -11.00 -12.16 -14.57
CA ARG A 83 -11.96 -12.06 -13.46
C ARG A 83 -11.28 -11.65 -12.16
N CYS A 84 -12.06 -11.05 -11.27
CA CYS A 84 -11.63 -10.76 -9.91
C CYS A 84 -12.25 -11.78 -8.96
N ALA A 85 -11.42 -12.49 -8.20
CA ALA A 85 -11.89 -13.49 -7.24
C ALA A 85 -12.71 -12.90 -6.07
N VAL A 86 -12.60 -11.59 -5.83
CA VAL A 86 -13.33 -10.85 -4.78
C VAL A 86 -14.21 -9.75 -5.39
N TYR A 87 -14.80 -9.97 -6.57
CA TYR A 87 -15.51 -8.91 -7.32
C TYR A 87 -16.61 -8.21 -6.50
N GLU A 88 -17.37 -8.96 -5.70
CA GLU A 88 -18.41 -8.41 -4.81
C GLU A 88 -17.82 -7.60 -3.64
N TYR A 89 -16.66 -8.01 -3.15
CA TYR A 89 -15.97 -7.43 -2.00
C TYR A 89 -14.83 -6.50 -2.42
N ARG A 90 -14.94 -5.87 -3.59
CA ARG A 90 -13.90 -4.97 -4.10
C ARG A 90 -13.73 -3.73 -3.21
N PRO A 91 -12.48 -3.29 -2.97
CA PRO A 91 -12.21 -2.02 -2.28
C PRO A 91 -12.74 -0.79 -3.04
N LEU A 92 -12.86 0.33 -2.34
CA LEU A 92 -13.42 1.60 -2.82
C LEU A 92 -12.78 2.04 -4.14
N GLU A 93 -11.45 2.05 -4.23
CA GLU A 93 -10.73 2.41 -5.46
C GLU A 93 -11.16 1.53 -6.65
N CYS A 94 -11.38 0.23 -6.43
CA CYS A 94 -11.83 -0.70 -7.47
C CYS A 94 -13.30 -0.51 -7.86
N LYS A 95 -14.14 -0.01 -6.95
CA LYS A 95 -15.54 0.32 -7.22
C LYS A 95 -15.66 1.62 -8.03
N LEU A 96 -14.79 2.60 -7.76
CA LEU A 96 -14.79 3.90 -8.43
C LEU A 96 -14.11 3.88 -9.80
N LEU A 97 -13.12 3.00 -10.01
CA LEU A 97 -12.40 2.94 -11.28
C LEU A 97 -13.20 2.22 -12.38
N LYS A 98 -13.64 3.01 -13.38
CA LYS A 98 -14.53 2.58 -14.47
C LYS A 98 -13.78 2.35 -15.77
N CYS A 99 -12.72 1.53 -15.71
CA CYS A 99 -11.83 1.15 -16.83
C CYS A 99 -11.15 2.31 -17.59
N LEU A 100 -11.90 3.13 -18.33
CA LEU A 100 -11.40 4.29 -19.07
C LEU A 100 -11.68 5.62 -18.36
N ASP A 101 -12.51 5.64 -17.32
CA ASP A 101 -12.78 6.83 -16.53
C ASP A 101 -12.12 6.72 -15.15
N THR A 102 -11.14 7.59 -14.91
CA THR A 102 -10.34 7.70 -13.68
C THR A 102 -10.77 8.85 -12.77
N GLY A 103 -11.74 9.68 -13.18
CA GLY A 103 -12.04 10.93 -12.47
C GLY A 103 -12.50 10.71 -11.02
N ASP A 104 -13.26 9.65 -10.75
CA ASP A 104 -13.75 9.36 -9.40
C ASP A 104 -12.63 8.84 -8.47
N ILE A 105 -11.74 7.98 -8.97
CA ILE A 105 -10.61 7.48 -8.18
C ILE A 105 -9.57 8.57 -7.92
N GLU A 106 -9.32 9.45 -8.88
CA GLU A 106 -8.38 10.58 -8.74
C GLU A 106 -8.82 11.55 -7.63
N ARG A 107 -10.12 11.76 -7.44
CA ARG A 107 -10.65 12.65 -6.39
C ARG A 107 -10.40 12.14 -4.98
N ILE A 108 -10.32 10.83 -4.79
CA ILE A 108 -10.10 10.18 -3.49
C ILE A 108 -8.66 9.69 -3.30
N PHE A 109 -7.83 9.72 -4.35
CA PHE A 109 -6.45 9.25 -4.29
C PHE A 109 -5.68 9.92 -3.15
N GLY A 110 -5.11 9.09 -2.27
CA GLY A 110 -4.31 9.55 -1.11
C GLY A 110 -5.12 10.17 0.04
N LYS A 111 -6.45 10.20 -0.03
CA LYS A 111 -7.32 10.73 1.03
C LYS A 111 -7.91 9.58 1.84
N ASN A 112 -8.22 9.83 3.12
CA ASN A 112 -8.90 8.88 4.01
C ASN A 112 -8.35 7.44 3.94
N LEU A 113 -7.03 7.29 3.82
CA LEU A 113 -6.40 5.98 3.74
C LEU A 113 -6.53 5.24 5.06
N LEU A 114 -6.76 3.93 4.97
CA LEU A 114 -6.78 3.04 6.11
C LEU A 114 -5.35 2.75 6.56
N THR A 115 -5.06 2.99 7.84
CA THR A 115 -3.76 2.75 8.44
C THR A 115 -3.73 1.43 9.20
N ARG A 116 -2.54 0.93 9.55
CA ARG A 116 -2.44 -0.23 10.43
C ARG A 116 -3.13 0.02 11.76
N LYS A 117 -3.00 1.23 12.33
CA LYS A 117 -3.61 1.61 13.62
C LYS A 117 -5.11 1.36 13.61
N ASP A 118 -5.80 1.73 12.54
CA ASP A 118 -7.26 1.60 12.44
C ASP A 118 -7.74 0.15 12.59
N ILE A 119 -6.92 -0.81 12.15
CA ILE A 119 -7.23 -2.25 12.17
C ILE A 119 -6.69 -2.93 13.43
N ILE A 120 -5.43 -2.67 13.78
CA ILE A 120 -4.70 -3.48 14.77
C ILE A 120 -4.79 -2.93 16.19
N SER A 121 -5.22 -1.69 16.38
CA SER A 121 -5.34 -1.08 17.72
C SER A 121 -6.43 -1.71 18.59
N THR A 122 -7.32 -2.50 17.99
CA THR A 122 -8.34 -3.28 18.70
C THR A 122 -7.76 -4.50 19.43
N VAL A 123 -6.55 -4.95 19.05
CA VAL A 123 -5.84 -6.07 19.68
C VAL A 123 -4.88 -5.51 20.72
N GLU A 124 -5.06 -5.92 21.98
CA GLU A 124 -4.23 -5.49 23.10
C GLU A 124 -2.73 -5.74 22.84
N GLY A 125 -1.90 -4.73 23.08
CA GLY A 125 -0.44 -4.80 22.94
C GLY A 125 0.10 -4.75 21.50
N LEU A 126 -0.69 -5.12 20.48
CA LEU A 126 -0.19 -5.23 19.10
C LEU A 126 0.21 -3.87 18.50
N TRP A 127 -0.57 -2.82 18.78
CA TRP A 127 -0.21 -1.47 18.32
C TRP A 127 1.06 -0.93 19.01
N ALA A 128 1.29 -1.30 20.26
CA ALA A 128 2.51 -0.90 20.97
C ALA A 128 3.76 -1.50 20.31
N LEU A 129 3.71 -2.76 19.88
CA LEU A 129 4.80 -3.39 19.12
C LEU A 129 5.07 -2.67 17.79
N VAL A 130 4.02 -2.21 17.10
CA VAL A 130 4.19 -1.46 15.86
C VAL A 130 4.83 -0.09 16.09
N ILE A 131 4.44 0.62 17.15
CA ILE A 131 5.08 1.88 17.54
C ILE A 131 6.56 1.65 17.84
N GLU A 132 6.86 0.64 18.65
CA GLU A 132 8.22 0.29 19.07
C GLU A 132 9.11 -0.01 17.84
N HIS A 133 8.62 -0.87 16.95
CA HIS A 133 9.29 -1.18 15.69
C HIS A 133 9.47 0.07 14.81
N ASP A 134 8.49 0.96 14.72
CA ASP A 134 8.63 2.19 13.94
C ASP A 134 9.65 3.16 14.55
N GLN A 135 9.70 3.26 15.88
CA GLN A 135 10.72 4.05 16.57
C GLN A 135 12.13 3.53 16.26
N ARG A 136 12.35 2.21 16.22
CA ARG A 136 13.65 1.64 15.84
C ARG A 136 13.92 1.83 14.36
N CYS A 137 13.02 1.36 13.51
CA CYS A 137 13.25 1.12 12.09
C CYS A 137 12.46 2.09 11.19
N SER A 138 12.24 3.35 11.59
CA SER A 138 11.52 4.33 10.74
C SER A 138 12.30 4.65 9.47
N TYR A 139 11.58 4.82 8.37
CA TYR A 139 12.17 5.26 7.11
C TYR A 139 12.81 6.65 7.19
N LYS A 140 12.30 7.53 8.08
CA LYS A 140 12.92 8.83 8.37
C LYS A 140 14.34 8.68 8.92
N LYS A 141 14.56 7.76 9.87
CA LYS A 141 15.90 7.45 10.41
C LYS A 141 16.80 6.85 9.33
N ILE A 142 16.30 5.84 8.61
CA ILE A 142 17.05 5.18 7.52
C ILE A 142 17.52 6.20 6.49
N ARG A 143 16.62 7.08 6.04
CA ARG A 143 16.93 8.12 5.06
C ARG A 143 18.01 9.08 5.58
N LYS A 144 17.89 9.52 6.83
CA LYS A 144 18.90 10.40 7.45
C LYS A 144 20.29 9.74 7.47
N LEU A 145 20.35 8.44 7.78
CA LEU A 145 21.62 7.69 7.75
C LEU A 145 22.22 7.62 6.35
N ILE A 146 21.40 7.35 5.32
CA ILE A 146 21.84 7.35 3.92
C ILE A 146 22.39 8.74 3.53
N GLU A 147 21.64 9.82 3.80
CA GLU A 147 22.03 11.19 3.46
C GLU A 147 23.34 11.64 4.15
N VAL A 148 23.55 11.24 5.41
CA VAL A 148 24.80 11.52 6.13
C VAL A 148 25.97 10.80 5.48
N SER A 149 25.79 9.54 5.07
CA SER A 149 26.88 8.81 4.43
C SER A 149 27.19 9.24 3.01
N GLU A 150 26.23 9.71 2.24
CA GLU A 150 26.55 10.26 0.91
C GLU A 150 27.44 11.50 1.04
N LYS A 151 27.29 12.26 2.13
CA LYS A 151 28.10 13.44 2.47
C LYS A 151 29.45 13.07 3.09
N ALA A 152 29.50 12.03 3.91
CA ALA A 152 30.73 11.49 4.50
C ALA A 152 31.30 10.39 3.59
N LYS A 153 32.20 10.75 2.65
CA LYS A 153 32.86 9.84 1.68
C LYS A 153 32.98 8.38 2.18
N LYS A 154 32.19 7.47 1.58
CA LYS A 154 32.22 5.98 1.70
C LYS A 154 33.10 5.43 2.84
N GLY A 155 32.63 5.53 4.06
CA GLY A 155 33.22 4.84 5.20
C GLY A 155 32.23 4.90 6.35
N ASP A 156 31.63 3.76 6.68
CA ASP A 156 30.77 3.55 7.85
C ASP A 156 29.23 3.70 7.68
N LEU A 157 28.68 3.21 6.56
CA LEU A 157 27.23 2.89 6.48
C LEU A 157 26.88 1.56 7.13
N SER A 158 27.80 0.59 7.07
CA SER A 158 27.48 -0.80 7.39
C SER A 158 27.18 -1.02 8.85
N GLY A 159 27.84 -0.33 9.80
CA GLY A 159 27.56 -0.48 11.23
C GLY A 159 26.14 -0.04 11.61
N ASN A 160 25.82 1.23 11.37
CA ASN A 160 24.57 1.86 11.83
C ASN A 160 23.30 1.33 11.15
N VAL A 161 23.39 0.84 9.90
CA VAL A 161 22.26 0.20 9.22
C VAL A 161 22.09 -1.25 9.66
N THR A 162 23.18 -1.95 10.03
CA THR A 162 23.09 -3.34 10.52
C THR A 162 22.38 -3.42 11.87
N GLU A 163 22.58 -2.44 12.76
CA GLU A 163 21.81 -2.30 14.02
C GLU A 163 20.30 -2.10 13.82
N LEU A 164 19.85 -1.70 12.62
CA LEU A 164 18.42 -1.61 12.29
C LEU A 164 17.83 -2.91 11.73
N ILE A 165 18.70 -3.85 11.34
CA ILE A 165 18.36 -5.14 10.71
C ILE A 165 18.44 -6.29 11.73
N GLU A 166 19.29 -6.16 12.75
CA GLU A 166 19.42 -7.07 13.91
C GLU A 166 18.38 -6.79 15.02
#